data_AF-A0A5C9F0S3-F1
#
_entry.id   AF-A0A5C9F0S3-F1
#
_cell.length_a   1.000
_cell.length_b   1.000
_cell.length_c   1.000
_cell.angle_alpha   90.00
_cell.angle_beta   90.00
_cell.angle_gamma   90.00
#
_symmetry.space_group_name_H-M   'P 1'
#
loop_
_entity.id
_entity.type
_entity.pdbx_description
1 polymer ?
#
loop_
_entity_poly.entity_id
_entity_poly.type
_entity_poly.pdbx_seq_one_letter_code
_entity_poly.pdbx_strand_id
1 'polypeptide(L)'
;MSGIASFFLGGILFVSLVAVIYYIIQLYWRKIREKYTPQRATSFRCLDGHITRSKAELIIDNHLTRLNIKHEYEDMIRIAGHTIKYDWYLPDHDIYIEYWGYFGKDYFSRKREKLKLYQKGGLNLISIEDWMLEDIYTHLEEKLTKIISLETLTLITKFCPNCGENLDDRFI
;
A
#
# COMPACT_ATOMS: atom_id res chain seq x y z
N MET A 1 73.73 9.62 -12.40
CA MET A 1 72.74 9.59 -11.29
C MET A 1 71.49 10.42 -11.57
N SER A 2 71.52 11.42 -12.45
CA SER A 2 70.36 12.28 -12.79
C SER A 2 69.25 11.58 -13.60
N GLY A 3 69.59 10.70 -14.55
CA GLY A 3 68.61 10.06 -15.44
C GLY A 3 67.67 9.04 -14.77
N ILE A 4 68.12 8.39 -13.70
CA ILE A 4 67.33 7.42 -12.94
C ILE A 4 66.28 8.16 -12.09
N ALA A 5 66.68 9.26 -11.45
CA ALA A 5 65.77 10.09 -10.66
C ALA A 5 64.64 10.70 -11.50
N SER A 6 64.94 11.15 -12.74
CA SER A 6 63.92 11.66 -13.66
C SER A 6 62.92 10.61 -14.12
N PHE A 7 63.34 9.35 -14.28
CA PHE A 7 62.45 8.24 -14.65
C PHE A 7 61.47 7.91 -13.53
N PHE A 8 61.94 7.87 -12.28
CA PHE A 8 61.07 7.66 -11.12
C PHE A 8 60.10 8.83 -10.89
N LEU A 9 60.55 10.08 -11.07
CA LEU A 9 59.66 11.25 -11.01
C LEU A 9 58.56 11.20 -12.07
N GLY A 10 58.90 10.83 -13.31
CA GLY A 10 57.95 10.67 -14.41
C GLY A 10 56.91 9.58 -14.14
N GLY A 11 57.34 8.46 -13.56
CA GLY A 11 56.43 7.37 -13.15
C GLY A 11 55.44 7.79 -12.06
N ILE A 12 55.90 8.54 -11.04
CA ILE A 12 55.02 9.06 -9.98
C ILE A 12 53.99 10.03 -10.55
N LEU A 13 54.42 10.93 -11.45
CA LEU A 13 53.51 11.87 -12.12
C LEU A 13 52.45 11.12 -12.94
N PHE A 14 52.84 10.08 -13.69
CA PHE A 14 51.92 9.27 -14.47
C PHE A 14 50.88 8.54 -13.59
N VAL A 15 51.32 7.90 -12.50
CA VAL A 15 50.41 7.20 -11.57
C VAL A 15 49.45 8.20 -10.91
N SER A 16 49.96 9.36 -10.49
CA SER A 16 49.12 10.41 -9.89
C SER A 16 48.07 10.94 -10.87
N LEU A 17 48.44 11.13 -12.14
CA LEU A 17 47.53 11.56 -13.20
C LEU A 17 46.43 10.51 -13.45
N VAL A 18 46.78 9.23 -13.55
CA VAL A 18 45.80 8.14 -13.74
C VAL A 18 44.84 8.05 -12.54
N ALA A 19 45.33 8.20 -11.31
CA ALA A 19 44.50 8.20 -10.12
C ALA A 19 43.52 9.38 -10.10
N VAL A 20 43.96 10.57 -10.51
CA VAL A 20 43.10 11.76 -10.64
C VAL A 20 42.04 11.55 -11.72
N ILE A 21 42.40 11.03 -12.90
CA ILE A 21 41.44 10.72 -13.97
C ILE A 21 40.42 9.69 -13.50
N TYR A 22 40.86 8.62 -12.84
CA TYR A 22 39.97 7.60 -12.27
C TYR A 22 39.01 8.21 -11.24
N TYR A 23 39.50 9.08 -10.36
CA TYR A 23 38.68 9.78 -9.38
C TYR A 23 37.64 10.69 -10.04
N ILE A 24 38.03 11.47 -11.05
CA ILE A 24 37.10 12.32 -11.82
C ILE A 24 36.03 11.48 -12.51
N ILE A 25 36.42 10.36 -13.13
CA ILE A 25 35.49 9.41 -13.75
C ILE A 25 34.51 8.88 -12.69
N GLN A 26 34.98 8.45 -11.52
CA GLN A 26 34.09 8.01 -10.44
C GLN A 26 33.11 9.09 -9.97
N LEU A 27 33.55 10.34 -9.85
CA LEU A 27 32.68 11.46 -9.50
C LEU A 27 31.61 11.69 -10.58
N TYR A 28 31.98 11.58 -11.85
CA TYR A 28 31.05 11.71 -12.97
C TYR A 28 30.01 10.58 -12.99
N TRP A 29 30.45 9.32 -12.80
CA TRP A 29 29.56 8.17 -12.67
C TRP A 29 28.64 8.25 -11.45
N ARG A 30 29.05 8.91 -10.36
CA ARG A 30 28.19 9.15 -9.18
C ARG A 30 27.07 10.13 -9.51
N LYS A 31 27.36 11.19 -10.28
CA LYS A 31 26.39 12.21 -10.69
C LYS A 31 25.37 11.70 -11.70
N ILE A 32 25.81 10.90 -12.69
CA ILE A 32 24.91 10.28 -13.68
C ILE A 32 23.98 9.23 -13.05
N ARG A 33 24.37 8.66 -11.90
CA ARG A 33 23.56 7.64 -11.20
C ARG A 33 22.34 8.18 -10.46
N GLU A 34 22.04 9.48 -10.54
CA GLU A 34 20.76 10.01 -10.10
C GLU A 34 19.64 9.37 -10.94
N LYS A 35 19.09 8.27 -10.41
CA LYS A 35 18.00 7.53 -11.04
C LYS A 35 16.79 8.43 -11.15
N TYR A 36 16.19 8.48 -12.34
CA TYR A 36 14.85 9.01 -12.53
C TYR A 36 13.88 8.32 -11.56
N THR A 37 13.31 9.09 -10.65
CA THR A 37 12.20 8.65 -9.79
C THR A 37 10.90 9.19 -10.39
N PRO A 38 10.05 8.34 -10.99
CA PRO A 38 8.76 8.81 -11.47
C PRO A 38 7.97 9.37 -10.29
N GLN A 39 7.28 10.49 -10.51
CA GLN A 39 6.31 10.99 -9.53
C GLN A 39 5.26 9.91 -9.32
N ARG A 40 5.17 9.40 -8.10
CA ARG A 40 4.16 8.41 -7.71
C ARG A 40 2.97 9.15 -7.13
N ALA A 41 1.77 8.83 -7.60
CA ALA A 41 0.55 9.28 -6.96
C ALA A 41 0.54 8.81 -5.50
N THR A 42 0.26 9.73 -4.58
CA THR A 42 0.19 9.50 -3.13
C THR A 42 -1.25 9.48 -2.61
N SER A 43 -2.22 9.81 -3.47
CA SER A 43 -3.63 9.79 -3.18
C SER A 43 -4.42 9.27 -4.37
N PHE A 44 -5.50 8.55 -4.10
CA PHE A 44 -6.36 7.92 -5.09
C PHE A 44 -7.82 8.22 -4.77
N ARG A 45 -8.58 8.69 -5.75
CA ARG A 45 -10.01 8.99 -5.59
C ARG A 45 -10.83 7.72 -5.87
N CYS A 46 -11.64 7.33 -4.90
CA CYS A 46 -12.58 6.21 -4.98
C CYS A 46 -13.87 6.59 -5.72
N LEU A 47 -14.67 5.57 -6.05
CA LEU A 47 -15.93 5.72 -6.80
C LEU A 47 -16.97 6.55 -6.03
N ASP A 48 -17.01 6.42 -4.71
CA ASP A 48 -17.93 7.14 -3.81
C ASP A 48 -17.41 8.53 -3.39
N GLY A 49 -16.16 8.86 -3.78
CA GLY A 49 -15.52 10.13 -3.48
C GLY A 49 -14.50 10.12 -2.35
N HIS A 50 -14.28 8.99 -1.66
CA HIS A 50 -13.18 8.87 -0.69
C HIS A 50 -11.81 9.11 -1.35
N ILE A 51 -10.83 9.55 -0.55
CA ILE A 51 -9.46 9.78 -1.00
C ILE A 51 -8.52 8.88 -0.19
N THR A 52 -8.09 7.79 -0.81
CA THR A 52 -7.25 6.77 -0.19
C THR A 52 -5.76 7.03 -0.43
N ARG A 53 -4.88 6.42 0.38
CA ARG A 53 -3.43 6.66 0.36
C ARG A 53 -2.65 5.62 -0.42
N SER A 54 -3.31 4.52 -0.77
CA SER A 54 -2.69 3.41 -1.48
C SER A 54 -3.63 2.80 -2.52
N LYS A 55 -3.05 2.14 -3.53
CA LYS A 55 -3.84 1.39 -4.53
C LYS A 55 -4.62 0.25 -3.90
N ALA A 56 -4.08 -0.37 -2.85
CA ALA A 56 -4.76 -1.43 -2.11
C ALA A 56 -6.04 -0.90 -1.45
N GLU A 57 -5.94 0.22 -0.74
CA GLU A 57 -7.12 0.88 -0.14
C GLU A 57 -8.14 1.28 -1.21
N LEU A 58 -7.71 1.86 -2.33
CA LEU A 58 -8.60 2.18 -3.46
C LEU A 58 -9.40 0.97 -3.93
N ILE A 59 -8.75 -0.18 -4.09
CA ILE A 59 -9.41 -1.40 -4.59
C ILE A 59 -10.41 -1.93 -3.55
N ILE A 60 -10.02 -1.96 -2.27
CA ILE A 60 -10.89 -2.42 -1.17
C ILE A 60 -12.13 -1.52 -1.05
N ASP A 61 -11.92 -0.21 -1.03
CA ASP A 61 -12.97 0.81 -0.86
C ASP A 61 -13.95 0.81 -2.04
N ASN A 62 -13.44 0.77 -3.28
CA ASN A 62 -14.28 0.61 -4.47
C ASN A 62 -15.04 -0.72 -4.47
N HIS A 63 -14.45 -1.78 -3.90
CA HIS A 63 -15.13 -3.05 -3.80
C HIS A 63 -16.30 -2.99 -2.79
N LEU A 64 -16.12 -2.35 -1.63
CA LEU A 64 -17.21 -2.09 -0.68
C LEU A 64 -18.33 -1.28 -1.34
N THR A 65 -17.96 -0.25 -2.10
CA THR A 65 -18.90 0.54 -2.92
C THR A 65 -19.65 -0.34 -3.93
N ARG A 66 -18.95 -1.22 -4.65
CA ARG A 66 -19.54 -2.17 -5.63
C ARG A 66 -20.54 -3.12 -4.98
N LEU A 67 -20.28 -3.54 -3.74
CA LEU A 67 -21.18 -4.38 -2.95
C LEU A 67 -22.37 -3.60 -2.37
N ASN A 68 -22.47 -2.30 -2.66
CA ASN A 68 -23.45 -1.38 -2.09
C ASN A 68 -23.43 -1.39 -0.55
N ILE A 69 -22.26 -1.61 0.03
CA ILE A 69 -22.03 -1.58 1.47
C ILE A 69 -21.68 -0.15 1.84
N LYS A 70 -22.53 0.48 2.65
CA LYS A 70 -22.23 1.78 3.24
C LYS A 70 -21.02 1.65 4.16
N HIS A 71 -20.03 2.51 3.95
CA HIS A 71 -18.81 2.52 4.73
C HIS A 71 -18.28 3.94 4.90
N GLU A 72 -17.54 4.14 5.98
CA GLU A 72 -16.81 5.36 6.29
C GLU A 72 -15.31 5.08 6.18
N TYR A 73 -14.57 5.95 5.51
CA TYR A 73 -13.11 5.84 5.39
C TYR A 73 -12.40 6.70 6.44
N GLU A 74 -11.46 6.09 7.17
CA GLU A 74 -10.53 6.74 8.12
C GLU A 74 -11.17 7.71 9.14
N ASP A 75 -11.53 7.21 10.33
CA ASP A 75 -11.82 8.06 11.50
C ASP A 75 -11.19 7.52 12.80
N MET A 76 -11.35 8.23 13.91
CA MET A 76 -10.83 7.90 15.22
C MET A 76 -11.92 7.48 16.19
N ILE A 77 -11.65 6.40 16.93
CA ILE A 77 -12.50 5.91 18.01
C ILE A 77 -11.73 5.84 19.32
N ARG A 78 -12.43 5.98 20.44
CA ARG A 78 -11.85 5.84 21.79
C ARG A 78 -12.22 4.49 22.36
N ILE A 79 -11.21 3.65 22.63
CA ILE A 79 -11.35 2.34 23.25
C ILE A 79 -10.51 2.27 24.51
N ALA A 80 -11.16 2.04 25.65
CA ALA A 80 -10.49 1.86 26.94
C ALA A 80 -9.44 2.94 27.28
N GLY A 81 -9.73 4.20 26.93
CA GLY A 81 -8.84 5.35 27.16
C GLY A 81 -7.84 5.64 26.04
N HIS A 82 -7.71 4.76 25.05
CA HIS A 82 -6.83 4.93 23.89
C HIS A 82 -7.61 5.42 22.69
N THR A 83 -7.04 6.32 21.89
CA THR A 83 -7.61 6.73 20.61
C THR A 83 -6.93 5.92 19.52
N ILE A 84 -7.70 5.18 18.73
CA ILE A 84 -7.20 4.45 17.57
C ILE A 84 -7.88 4.96 16.31
N LYS A 85 -7.13 4.99 15.22
CA LYS A 85 -7.67 5.27 13.89
C LYS A 85 -8.02 3.96 13.20
N TYR A 86 -9.20 3.84 12.60
CA TYR A 86 -9.58 2.69 11.78
C TYR A 86 -9.41 2.98 10.28
N ASP A 87 -9.38 1.93 9.44
CA ASP A 87 -9.33 2.12 7.98
C ASP A 87 -10.73 2.28 7.40
N TRP A 88 -11.65 1.35 7.72
CA TRP A 88 -13.08 1.50 7.40
C TRP A 88 -14.01 1.13 8.55
N TYR A 89 -15.19 1.73 8.59
CA TYR A 89 -16.30 1.37 9.47
C TYR A 89 -17.58 1.17 8.66
N LEU A 90 -18.30 0.08 8.93
CA LEU A 90 -19.56 -0.30 8.28
C LEU A 90 -20.70 -0.03 9.27
N PRO A 91 -21.33 1.16 9.21
CA PRO A 91 -22.29 1.60 10.22
C PRO A 91 -23.53 0.70 10.32
N ASP A 92 -23.98 0.14 9.20
CA ASP A 92 -25.20 -0.69 9.16
C ASP A 92 -25.01 -2.05 9.86
N HIS A 93 -23.77 -2.47 10.09
CA HIS A 93 -23.43 -3.75 10.70
C HIS A 93 -22.60 -3.63 11.98
N ASP A 94 -22.18 -2.42 12.34
CA ASP A 94 -21.25 -2.14 13.45
C ASP A 94 -19.96 -2.98 13.36
N ILE A 95 -19.31 -2.94 12.19
CA ILE A 95 -18.08 -3.69 11.88
C ILE A 95 -16.99 -2.74 11.44
N TYR A 96 -15.78 -2.94 11.95
CA TYR A 96 -14.57 -2.27 11.48
C TYR A 96 -13.79 -3.16 10.50
N ILE A 97 -13.12 -2.53 9.54
CA ILE A 97 -12.19 -3.22 8.62
C ILE A 97 -10.81 -2.58 8.75
N GLU A 98 -9.79 -3.43 8.75
CA GLU A 98 -8.38 -3.05 8.79
C GLU A 98 -7.60 -3.76 7.68
N TYR A 99 -6.82 -3.00 6.93
CA TYR A 99 -5.91 -3.53 5.92
C TYR A 99 -4.45 -3.51 6.41
N TRP A 100 -3.88 -4.70 6.52
CA TRP A 100 -2.55 -4.90 7.07
C TRP A 100 -1.48 -5.06 5.98
N GLY A 101 -1.30 -4.03 5.16
CA GLY A 101 -0.39 -4.03 4.00
C GLY A 101 1.06 -3.61 4.23
N TYR A 102 1.41 -3.08 5.41
CA TYR A 102 2.70 -2.43 5.63
C TYR A 102 3.69 -3.28 6.43
N PHE A 103 4.79 -3.75 5.83
CA PHE A 103 5.77 -4.65 6.48
C PHE A 103 6.98 -3.96 7.15
N GLY A 104 6.78 -2.82 7.82
CA GLY A 104 7.88 -2.17 8.55
C GLY A 104 8.34 -2.90 9.82
N LYS A 105 9.46 -2.47 10.42
CA LYS A 105 10.08 -3.12 11.59
C LYS A 105 9.12 -3.28 12.79
N ASP A 106 8.21 -2.33 12.99
CA ASP A 106 7.22 -2.33 14.09
C ASP A 106 5.81 -2.71 13.62
N TYR A 107 5.68 -3.38 12.49
CA TYR A 107 4.37 -3.76 11.97
C TYR A 107 3.64 -4.75 12.87
N PHE A 108 4.30 -5.85 13.24
CA PHE A 108 3.69 -6.92 14.03
C PHE A 108 3.29 -6.45 15.44
N SER A 109 4.08 -5.56 16.05
CA SER A 109 3.77 -5.00 17.37
C SER A 109 2.55 -4.08 17.31
N ARG A 110 2.50 -3.13 16.37
CA ARG A 110 1.37 -2.21 16.17
C ARG A 110 0.08 -2.96 15.83
N LYS A 111 0.16 -3.93 14.91
CA LYS A 111 -0.98 -4.78 14.57
C LYS A 111 -1.51 -5.52 15.80
N ARG A 112 -0.62 -6.16 16.57
CA ARG A 112 -0.99 -6.89 17.79
C ARG A 112 -1.64 -5.97 18.83
N GLU A 113 -1.11 -4.77 19.02
CA GLU A 113 -1.67 -3.78 19.94
C GLU A 113 -3.08 -3.35 19.51
N LYS A 114 -3.25 -3.02 18.22
CA LYS A 114 -4.53 -2.61 17.66
C LYS A 114 -5.58 -3.72 17.74
N LEU A 115 -5.22 -4.97 17.44
CA LEU A 115 -6.08 -6.14 17.64
C LEU A 115 -6.51 -6.32 19.10
N LYS A 116 -5.59 -6.15 20.06
CA LYS A 116 -5.93 -6.20 21.49
C LYS A 116 -6.89 -5.10 21.91
N LEU A 117 -6.77 -3.90 21.34
CA LEU A 117 -7.69 -2.81 21.61
C LEU A 117 -9.10 -3.11 21.08
N TYR A 118 -9.22 -3.57 19.83
CA TYR A 118 -10.52 -4.03 19.30
C TYR A 118 -11.15 -5.12 20.16
N GLN A 119 -10.37 -6.13 20.58
CA GLN A 119 -10.84 -7.20 21.46
C GLN A 119 -11.29 -6.65 22.83
N LYS A 120 -10.53 -5.73 23.43
CA LYS A 120 -10.87 -5.09 24.72
C LYS A 120 -12.14 -4.24 24.62
N GLY A 121 -12.40 -3.64 23.45
CA GLY A 121 -13.60 -2.88 23.17
C GLY A 121 -14.82 -3.73 22.82
N GLY A 122 -14.66 -5.04 22.59
CA GLY A 122 -15.75 -5.91 22.14
C GLY A 122 -16.27 -5.55 20.73
N LEU A 123 -15.42 -4.95 19.89
CA LEU A 123 -15.80 -4.47 18.56
C LEU A 123 -15.58 -5.56 17.50
N ASN A 124 -16.49 -5.63 16.53
CA ASN A 124 -16.36 -6.53 15.39
C ASN A 124 -15.29 -6.03 14.44
N LEU A 125 -14.38 -6.91 14.03
CA LEU A 125 -13.24 -6.56 13.18
C LEU A 125 -13.05 -7.57 12.05
N ILE A 126 -12.98 -7.08 10.82
CA ILE A 126 -12.45 -7.80 9.67
C ILE A 126 -11.01 -7.36 9.43
N SER A 127 -10.11 -8.33 9.42
CA SER A 127 -8.70 -8.13 9.06
C SER A 127 -8.45 -8.58 7.63
N ILE A 128 -7.98 -7.66 6.79
CA ILE A 128 -7.52 -7.90 5.42
C ILE A 128 -5.99 -7.95 5.45
N GLU A 129 -5.43 -9.09 5.07
CA GLU A 129 -3.98 -9.25 4.94
C GLU A 129 -3.52 -8.91 3.52
N ASP A 130 -2.25 -8.55 3.37
CA ASP A 130 -1.68 -8.21 2.05
C ASP A 130 -1.87 -9.31 0.99
N TRP A 131 -1.69 -10.58 1.37
CA TRP A 131 -1.89 -11.71 0.46
C TRP A 131 -3.32 -11.82 -0.08
N MET A 132 -4.31 -11.28 0.64
CA MET A 132 -5.70 -11.31 0.20
C MET A 132 -5.92 -10.42 -1.03
N LEU A 133 -5.01 -9.49 -1.34
CA LEU A 133 -5.08 -8.65 -2.53
C LEU A 133 -4.88 -9.40 -3.84
N GLU A 134 -4.35 -10.64 -3.81
CA GLU A 134 -4.25 -11.48 -5.01
C GLU A 134 -5.64 -11.70 -5.64
N ASP A 135 -6.66 -11.88 -4.81
CA ASP A 135 -8.07 -11.88 -5.19
C ASP A 135 -8.92 -11.25 -4.09
N ILE A 136 -8.83 -9.93 -3.97
CA ILE A 136 -9.55 -9.20 -2.91
C ILE A 136 -11.06 -9.35 -3.02
N TYR A 137 -11.59 -9.61 -4.22
CA TYR A 137 -13.02 -9.73 -4.44
C TYR A 137 -13.56 -10.97 -3.72
N THR A 138 -12.98 -12.13 -4.00
CA THR A 138 -13.37 -13.38 -3.33
C THR A 138 -13.07 -13.33 -1.84
N HIS A 139 -11.85 -12.93 -1.46
CA HIS A 139 -11.41 -13.00 -0.07
C HIS A 139 -12.17 -12.03 0.86
N LEU A 140 -12.52 -10.83 0.39
CA LEU A 140 -13.30 -9.88 1.19
C LEU A 140 -14.75 -10.34 1.32
N GLU A 141 -15.37 -10.81 0.22
CA GLU A 141 -16.72 -11.35 0.24
C GLU A 141 -16.84 -12.56 1.20
N GLU A 142 -15.86 -13.48 1.21
CA GLU A 142 -15.80 -14.60 2.18
C GLU A 142 -15.69 -14.15 3.65
N LYS A 143 -15.07 -13.00 3.93
CA LYS A 143 -15.00 -12.43 5.28
C LYS A 143 -16.32 -11.78 5.67
N LEU A 144 -16.91 -11.01 4.74
CA LEU A 144 -18.17 -10.29 4.95
C LEU A 144 -19.33 -11.26 5.17
N THR A 145 -19.44 -12.30 4.36
CA THR A 145 -20.51 -13.32 4.42
C THR A 145 -20.59 -14.09 5.74
N LYS A 146 -19.49 -14.15 6.50
CA LYS A 146 -19.49 -14.78 7.84
C LYS A 146 -20.18 -13.93 8.89
N ILE A 147 -20.37 -12.63 8.62
CA ILE A 147 -20.86 -11.65 9.59
C ILE A 147 -22.18 -11.02 9.10
N ILE A 148 -22.29 -10.78 7.81
CA ILE A 148 -23.46 -10.18 7.15
C ILE A 148 -24.25 -11.29 6.44
N SER A 149 -25.57 -11.33 6.64
CA SER A 149 -26.44 -12.30 5.97
C SER A 149 -26.40 -12.12 4.44
N LEU A 150 -26.10 -13.22 3.74
CA LEU A 150 -25.86 -13.31 2.29
C LEU A 150 -26.95 -12.73 1.38
N GLU A 151 -28.17 -12.56 1.90
CA GLU A 151 -29.33 -12.05 1.15
C GLU A 151 -29.09 -10.63 0.57
N THR A 152 -28.09 -9.91 1.09
CA THR A 152 -27.69 -8.57 0.64
C THR A 152 -26.63 -8.58 -0.49
N LEU A 153 -25.85 -9.66 -0.63
CA LEU A 153 -24.72 -9.74 -1.59
C LEU A 153 -25.12 -10.37 -2.93
N THR A 154 -26.27 -11.03 -3.01
CA THR A 154 -26.73 -11.79 -4.18
C THR A 154 -27.46 -10.93 -5.24
N LEU A 155 -27.64 -9.63 -5.01
CA LEU A 155 -28.28 -8.71 -5.97
C LEU A 155 -27.32 -8.16 -7.04
N ILE A 156 -26.10 -8.70 -7.15
CA ILE A 156 -25.07 -8.15 -8.02
C ILE A 156 -25.25 -8.68 -9.44
N THR A 157 -25.92 -7.88 -10.27
CA THR A 157 -25.65 -7.86 -11.71
C THR A 157 -24.16 -7.66 -11.92
N LYS A 158 -23.49 -8.50 -12.73
CA LYS A 158 -22.05 -8.36 -12.99
C LYS A 158 -21.81 -6.99 -13.62
N PHE A 159 -20.89 -6.18 -13.11
CA PHE A 159 -20.60 -4.84 -13.66
C PHE A 159 -19.28 -4.82 -14.44
N CYS A 160 -19.25 -4.07 -15.54
CA CYS A 160 -18.01 -3.82 -16.28
C CYS A 160 -17.12 -2.82 -15.52
N PRO A 161 -15.88 -3.17 -15.13
CA PRO A 161 -15.01 -2.29 -14.35
C PRO A 161 -14.48 -1.07 -15.14
N ASN A 162 -14.68 -1.02 -16.46
CA ASN A 162 -14.24 0.09 -17.31
C ASN A 162 -15.35 1.13 -17.55
N CYS A 163 -16.60 0.69 -17.73
CA CYS A 163 -17.71 1.60 -18.03
C CYS A 163 -18.79 1.68 -16.94
N GLY A 164 -18.75 0.82 -15.93
CA GLY A 164 -19.73 0.82 -14.83
C GLY A 164 -21.14 0.36 -15.23
N GLU A 165 -21.31 -0.17 -16.45
CA GLU A 165 -22.57 -0.76 -16.89
C GLU A 165 -22.73 -2.20 -16.42
N ASN A 166 -23.99 -2.62 -16.24
CA ASN A 166 -24.34 -4.00 -15.99
C ASN A 166 -24.08 -4.87 -17.22
N LEU A 167 -23.29 -5.91 -17.04
CA LEU A 167 -23.13 -7.00 -17.99
C LEU A 167 -24.43 -7.79 -17.99
N ASP A 168 -25.08 -7.84 -19.14
CA ASP A 168 -26.27 -8.64 -19.36
C ASP A 168 -25.93 -10.13 -19.53
N ASP A 169 -26.97 -10.97 -19.50
CA ASP A 169 -26.86 -12.42 -19.63
C ASP A 169 -26.33 -12.87 -21.01
N ARG A 170 -26.11 -11.96 -21.97
CA ARG A 170 -25.66 -12.29 -23.34
C ARG A 170 -24.14 -12.46 -23.44
N PHE A 171 -23.40 -12.04 -22.42
CA PHE A 171 -21.95 -12.26 -22.31
C PHE A 171 -21.60 -13.49 -21.43
N ILE A 172 -22.56 -14.40 -21.25
CA ILE A 172 -22.37 -15.72 -20.61
C ILE A 172 -21.87 -16.73 -21.64
#